data_AF-A0A803QG60-F1
#
_entry.id   AF-A0A803QG60-F1
#
_cell.length_a   1.000
_cell.length_b   1.000
_cell.length_c   1.000
_cell.angle_alpha   90.00
_cell.angle_beta   90.00
_cell.angle_gamma   90.00
#
_symmetry.space_group_name_H-M   'P 1'
#
loop_
_entity.id
_entity.type
_entity.pdbx_description
1 polymer ?
#
loop_
_entity_poly.entity_id
_entity_poly.type
_entity_poly.pdbx_seq_one_letter_code
_entity_poly.pdbx_strand_id
1 'polypeptide(L)'
;MLLWKDDVDVTILNYNSTFFYCYMKIDGGSTFHFNGFYGARETSNKSTSWTLFQRFADVGPFLPWIVIGNFNEILSKSNKLGGALWNEAHMDAF
;
A
#
# COMPACT_ATOMS: atom_id res chain seq x y z
N MET A 1 -1.95 14.55 4.72
CA MET A 1 -0.93 15.58 4.43
C MET A 1 0.36 14.85 4.10
N LEU A 2 0.94 15.11 2.93
CA LEU A 2 2.25 14.59 2.53
C LEU A 2 3.29 15.68 2.75
N LEU A 3 4.44 15.31 3.29
CA LEU A 3 5.56 16.20 3.55
C LEU A 3 6.80 15.54 2.95
N TRP A 4 7.56 16.31 2.19
CA TRP A 4 8.78 15.86 1.55
C TRP A 4 9.83 16.97 1.58
N LYS A 5 11.07 16.60 1.31
CA LYS A 5 12.20 17.54 1.23
C LYS A 5 12.24 18.20 -0.16
N ASP A 6 12.90 19.34 -0.26
CA ASP A 6 12.99 20.12 -1.50
C ASP A 6 13.72 19.39 -2.65
N ASP A 7 14.53 18.37 -2.33
CA ASP A 7 15.23 17.51 -3.29
C ASP A 7 14.38 16.35 -3.82
N VAL A 8 13.09 16.30 -3.46
CA VAL A 8 12.15 15.27 -3.88
C VAL A 8 11.01 15.88 -4.70
N ASP A 9 10.95 15.51 -5.97
CA ASP A 9 9.81 15.80 -6.83
C ASP A 9 8.70 14.76 -6.60
N VAL A 10 7.52 15.22 -6.22
CA VAL A 10 6.35 14.35 -5.99
C VAL A 10 5.23 14.69 -6.97
N THR A 11 4.83 13.70 -7.77
CA THR A 11 3.69 13.81 -8.69
C THR A 11 2.57 12.89 -8.23
N ILE A 12 1.52 13.46 -7.64
CA ILE A 12 0.33 12.70 -7.21
C ILE A 12 -0.47 12.29 -8.44
N LEU A 13 -0.82 11.00 -8.51
CA LEU A 13 -1.57 10.40 -9.62
C LEU A 13 -3.01 10.17 -9.25
N ASN A 14 -3.25 9.64 -8.04
CA ASN A 14 -4.60 9.43 -7.52
C ASN A 14 -4.57 9.36 -6.00
N TYR A 15 -5.68 9.71 -5.36
CA TYR A 15 -5.84 9.59 -3.91
C TYR A 15 -7.32 9.59 -3.53
N ASN A 16 -7.61 9.06 -2.35
CA ASN A 16 -8.89 9.19 -1.67
C ASN A 16 -8.66 9.20 -0.14
N SER A 17 -9.70 8.93 0.65
CA SER A 17 -9.60 8.88 2.11
C SER A 17 -8.78 7.70 2.66
N THR A 18 -8.56 6.65 1.87
CA THR A 18 -7.91 5.40 2.28
C THR A 18 -6.57 5.16 1.60
N PHE A 19 -6.25 5.85 0.51
CA PHE A 19 -4.97 5.71 -0.16
C PHE A 19 -4.52 6.98 -0.88
N PHE A 20 -3.23 7.03 -1.18
CA PHE A 20 -2.70 7.90 -2.22
C PHE A 20 -1.63 7.15 -3.00
N TYR A 21 -1.45 7.57 -4.25
CA TYR A 21 -0.52 7.01 -5.19
C TYR A 21 0.19 8.15 -5.93
N CYS A 22 1.53 8.10 -5.96
CA CYS A 22 2.35 9.11 -6.60
C CYS A 22 3.63 8.52 -7.22
N TYR A 23 4.23 9.28 -8.12
CA TYR A 23 5.64 9.16 -8.45
C TYR A 23 6.47 10.01 -7.49
N MET A 24 7.58 9.46 -7.03
CA MET A 24 8.63 10.22 -6.35
C MET A 24 9.93 10.11 -7.15
N LYS A 25 10.57 11.25 -7.37
CA LYS A 25 11.87 11.36 -8.00
C LYS A 25 12.79 12.16 -7.09
N ILE A 26 13.91 11.56 -6.73
CA ILE A 26 14.95 12.23 -5.94
C ILE A 26 15.94 12.85 -6.92
N ASP A 27 16.35 14.10 -6.69
CA ASP A 27 17.36 14.75 -7.54
C ASP A 27 18.67 13.95 -7.56
N GLY A 28 19.22 13.73 -8.76
CA GLY A 28 20.37 12.84 -8.98
C GLY A 28 20.14 11.36 -8.62
N GLY A 29 18.92 10.95 -8.27
CA GLY A 29 18.57 9.63 -7.74
C GLY A 29 17.56 8.86 -8.58
N SER A 30 17.00 7.81 -7.97
CA SER A 30 16.02 6.93 -8.61
C SER A 30 14.61 7.54 -8.61
N THR A 31 13.84 7.19 -9.64
CA THR A 31 12.39 7.42 -9.67
C THR A 31 11.68 6.14 -9.23
N PHE A 32 10.63 6.28 -8.42
CA PHE A 32 9.86 5.14 -7.93
C PHE A 32 8.39 5.49 -7.75
N HIS A 33 7.58 4.43 -7.75
CA HIS A 33 6.16 4.49 -7.44
C HIS A 33 5.99 4.39 -5.94
N PHE A 34 5.18 5.26 -5.37
CA PHE A 34 4.91 5.26 -3.95
C PHE A 34 3.41 5.24 -3.68
N ASN A 35 2.99 4.32 -2.82
CA ASN A 35 1.61 4.20 -2.37
C ASN A 35 1.57 4.25 -0.84
N GLY A 36 0.76 5.16 -0.32
CA GLY A 36 0.30 5.10 1.06
C GLY A 36 -1.06 4.45 1.11
N PHE A 37 -1.26 3.47 1.97
CA PHE A 37 -2.52 2.73 2.08
C PHE A 37 -3.02 2.62 3.52
N TYR A 38 -4.34 2.73 3.67
CA TYR A 38 -5.05 2.49 4.91
C TYR A 38 -6.22 1.54 4.62
N GLY A 39 -6.01 0.27 4.93
CA GLY A 39 -6.95 -0.81 4.69
C GLY A 39 -8.23 -0.67 5.48
N ALA A 40 -9.32 -1.17 4.90
CA ALA A 40 -10.59 -1.26 5.62
C ALA A 40 -10.50 -2.27 6.76
N ARG A 41 -11.26 -2.04 7.84
CA ARG A 41 -11.34 -3.00 8.97
C ARG A 41 -12.19 -4.23 8.64
N GLU A 42 -13.05 -4.13 7.63
CA GLU A 42 -13.99 -5.18 7.25
C GLU A 42 -13.40 -6.12 6.21
N THR A 43 -13.49 -7.42 6.50
CA THR A 43 -12.97 -8.53 5.67
C THR A 43 -13.54 -8.54 4.24
N SER A 44 -14.77 -8.05 4.06
CA SER A 44 -15.46 -7.99 2.76
C SER A 44 -14.76 -7.07 1.75
N ASN A 45 -14.01 -6.07 2.21
CA ASN A 45 -13.34 -5.09 1.36
C ASN A 45 -11.91 -5.51 0.96
N LYS A 46 -11.45 -6.70 1.37
CA LYS A 46 -10.10 -7.20 1.07
C LYS A 46 -9.88 -7.47 -0.41
N SER A 47 -10.83 -8.15 -1.07
CA SER A 47 -10.75 -8.43 -2.51
C SER A 47 -10.61 -7.14 -3.33
N THR A 48 -11.33 -6.09 -2.92
CA THR A 48 -11.27 -4.77 -3.55
C THR A 48 -9.92 -4.11 -3.33
N SER A 49 -9.35 -4.24 -2.12
CA SER A 49 -8.01 -3.74 -1.81
C SER A 49 -6.93 -4.45 -2.63
N TRP A 50 -7.05 -5.78 -2.81
CA TRP A 50 -6.11 -6.55 -3.64
C TRP A 50 -6.20 -6.17 -5.11
N THR A 51 -7.41 -6.04 -5.68
CA THR A 51 -7.60 -5.54 -7.04
C THR A 51 -6.99 -4.15 -7.23
N LEU A 52 -7.06 -3.29 -6.20
CA LEU A 52 -6.42 -1.98 -6.22
C LEU A 52 -4.89 -2.09 -6.31
N PHE A 53 -4.28 -2.99 -5.53
CA PHE A 53 -2.83 -3.25 -5.60
C PHE A 53 -2.38 -3.80 -6.94
N GLN A 54 -3.14 -4.72 -7.54
CA GLN A 54 -2.86 -5.20 -8.90
C GLN A 54 -2.85 -4.05 -9.90
N ARG A 55 -3.85 -3.16 -9.82
CA ARG A 55 -3.88 -1.96 -10.68
C ARG A 55 -2.70 -1.02 -10.42
N PHE A 56 -2.26 -0.85 -9.17
CA PHE A 56 -1.11 -0.02 -8.86
C PHE A 56 0.21 -0.59 -9.41
N ALA A 57 0.36 -1.91 -9.38
CA ALA A 57 1.48 -2.59 -10.01
C ALA A 57 1.52 -2.34 -11.53
N ASP A 58 0.35 -2.31 -12.17
CA ASP A 58 0.24 -2.10 -13.62
C ASP A 58 0.56 -0.66 -14.07
N VAL A 59 0.46 0.36 -13.21
CA VAL A 59 0.80 1.73 -13.60
C VAL A 59 2.31 1.92 -13.80
N GLY A 60 3.12 1.08 -13.15
CA GLY A 60 4.57 1.25 -13.03
C GLY A 60 5.43 0.03 -13.24
N PRO A 61 5.19 -0.79 -14.28
CA PRO A 61 5.75 -2.14 -14.34
C PRO A 61 7.30 -2.18 -14.39
N PHE A 62 7.94 -1.06 -14.75
CA PHE A 62 9.40 -0.96 -14.90
C PHE A 62 10.09 -0.12 -13.83
N LEU A 63 9.33 0.45 -12.89
CA LEU A 63 9.88 1.30 -11.84
C LEU A 63 9.76 0.58 -10.48
N PRO A 64 10.72 0.80 -9.57
CA PRO A 64 10.61 0.28 -8.21
C PRO A 64 9.30 0.75 -7.57
N TRP A 65 8.62 -0.16 -6.86
CA TRP A 65 7.34 0.12 -6.22
C TRP A 65 7.47 -0.02 -4.70
N ILE A 66 7.13 1.05 -4.00
CA ILE A 66 7.08 1.12 -2.54
C ILE A 66 5.62 1.27 -2.11
N VAL A 67 5.18 0.35 -1.26
CA VAL A 67 3.87 0.42 -0.60
C VAL A 67 4.09 0.48 0.91
N ILE A 68 3.54 1.51 1.54
CA ILE A 68 3.60 1.69 2.99
C ILE A 68 2.20 1.96 3.51
N GLY A 69 1.87 1.42 4.68
CA GLY A 69 0.60 1.73 5.30
C GLY A 69 0.16 0.77 6.36
N ASN A 70 -1.09 0.93 6.79
CA ASN A 70 -1.77 -0.02 7.65
C ASN A 70 -2.71 -0.86 6.80
N PHE A 71 -2.38 -2.12 6.56
CA PHE A 71 -3.22 -3.02 5.78
C PHE A 71 -4.41 -3.56 6.59
N ASN A 72 -4.40 -3.41 7.92
CA ASN A 72 -5.34 -4.04 8.86
C ASN A 72 -5.40 -5.58 8.73
N GLU A 73 -4.28 -6.18 8.32
CA GLU A 73 -4.14 -7.61 8.08
C GLU A 73 -3.08 -8.26 8.95
N ILE A 74 -3.34 -9.52 9.30
CA ILE A 74 -2.39 -10.39 9.98
C ILE A 74 -1.87 -11.36 8.94
N LEU A 75 -0.64 -11.13 8.45
CA LEU A 75 0.00 -11.96 7.42
C LEU A 75 0.55 -13.29 7.96
N SER A 76 0.71 -13.39 9.28
CA SER A 76 1.10 -14.62 9.96
C SER A 76 0.57 -14.62 11.38
N LYS A 77 0.24 -15.80 11.89
CA LYS A 77 -0.12 -16.02 13.30
C LYS A 77 0.95 -15.46 14.25
N SER A 78 2.23 -15.47 13.86
CA SER A 78 3.33 -14.93 14.67
C SER A 78 3.33 -13.41 14.81
N ASN A 79 2.67 -12.67 13.91
CA ASN A 79 2.52 -11.22 14.02
C ASN A 79 1.43 -10.81 15.02
N LYS A 80 0.66 -11.76 15.54
CA LYS A 80 -0.44 -11.51 16.46
C LYS A 80 0.01 -11.68 17.91
N LEU A 81 -0.09 -10.62 18.70
CA LEU A 81 0.08 -10.67 20.16
C LEU A 81 -1.31 -10.63 20.83
N GLY A 82 -1.92 -11.80 21.03
CA GLY A 82 -3.21 -11.96 21.72
C GLY A 82 -4.47 -11.90 20.84
N GLY A 83 -5.64 -12.21 21.40
CA GLY A 83 -6.92 -12.29 20.68
C GLY A 83 -7.10 -13.57 19.85
N ALA A 84 -8.30 -13.78 19.29
CA ALA A 84 -8.61 -15.00 18.52
C ALA A 84 -7.81 -15.07 17.22
N LEU A 85 -7.16 -16.21 16.96
CA LEU A 85 -6.45 -16.45 15.70
C LEU A 85 -7.44 -16.41 14.53
N TRP A 86 -7.02 -15.81 13.42
CA TRP A 86 -7.81 -15.86 12.19
C TRP A 86 -7.62 -17.23 11.53
N ASN A 87 -8.68 -17.70 10.86
CA ASN A 87 -8.58 -18.88 10.00
C ASN A 87 -7.50 -18.63 8.94
N GLU A 88 -6.68 -19.64 8.62
CA GLU A 88 -5.63 -19.56 7.59
C GLU A 88 -6.20 -19.12 6.25
N ALA A 89 -7.41 -19.60 5.90
CA ALA A 89 -8.12 -19.16 4.70
C ALA A 89 -8.40 -17.65 4.64
N HIS A 90 -8.45 -16.95 5.78
CA HIS A 90 -8.58 -15.48 5.82
C HIS A 90 -7.24 -14.74 5.73
N MET A 91 -6.12 -15.41 6.04
CA MET A 91 -4.76 -14.88 5.90
C MET A 91 -4.27 -15.04 4.45
N ASP A 92 -4.60 -16.16 3.81
CA ASP A 92 -4.22 -16.46 2.42
C ASP A 92 -5.00 -15.64 1.37
N ALA A 93 -6.08 -14.99 1.79
CA ALA A 93 -6.94 -14.19 0.91
C ALA A 93 -6.44 -12.77 0.67
N PHE A 94 -5.27 -12.39 1.22
CA PHE A 94 -4.66 -11.08 1.07
C PHE A 94 -3.38 -11.11 0.25
#